data_AF-R5MB91-F1
#
_entry.id   AF-R5MB91-F1
#
_cell.length_a   1.000
_cell.length_b   1.000
_cell.length_c   1.000
_cell.angle_alpha   90.00
_cell.angle_beta   90.00
_cell.angle_gamma   90.00
#
_symmetry.space_group_name_H-M   'P 1'
#
loop_
_entity.id
_entity.type
_entity.pdbx_description
1 polymer ?
#
loop_
_entity_poly.entity_id
_entity_poly.type
_entity_poly.pdbx_seq_one_letter_code
_entity_poly.pdbx_strand_id
1 'polypeptide(L)'
;MLILIFYYFLMAIVLFFLTNFLKFKKKDNLLFPVFYLFICASYLELHNLTYNYIFIVIVFEFFIELFYNYTLRDNKASFNINYFLKRYIVLIIFSVFLENYLFSKVSSILPNIEMVKTIIWFIILTYLYNLVGELIKANGKEKTYNALQDKNYIISSYAKYKLKYNDILSNYDKDIKELVLAILIYEDYNTPKLKRNLDNFMFGRLKKVSRLGIMQVETKTFITDEESIRFVSNALEKKYEGIKVKGANTVKQILKEYLNDFNKYKTVNSIYESIKKFESLS
;
A
#
# COMPACT_ATOMS: atom_id res chain seq x y z
N MET A 1 -12.88 -29.31 -21.09
CA MET A 1 -13.40 -28.54 -19.94
C MET A 1 -12.34 -28.34 -18.84
N LEU A 2 -11.76 -29.41 -18.28
CA LEU A 2 -10.72 -29.32 -17.23
C LEU A 2 -9.48 -28.49 -17.64
N ILE A 3 -8.98 -28.71 -18.86
CA ILE A 3 -7.85 -27.94 -19.42
C ILE A 3 -8.18 -26.44 -19.53
N LEU A 4 -9.42 -26.11 -19.92
CA LEU A 4 -9.87 -24.72 -20.06
C LEU A 4 -9.97 -24.03 -18.70
N ILE A 5 -10.51 -24.73 -17.69
CA ILE A 5 -10.56 -24.24 -16.30
C ILE A 5 -9.15 -23.98 -15.77
N PHE A 6 -8.19 -24.86 -16.10
CA PHE A 6 -6.79 -24.66 -15.72
C PHE A 6 -6.19 -23.40 -16.37
N TYR A 7 -6.47 -23.15 -17.66
CA TYR A 7 -6.06 -21.89 -18.30
C TYR A 7 -6.68 -20.66 -17.63
N TYR A 8 -7.97 -20.69 -17.28
CA TYR A 8 -8.61 -19.59 -16.57
C TYR A 8 -8.00 -19.35 -15.20
N PHE A 9 -7.64 -20.41 -14.49
CA PHE A 9 -6.93 -20.30 -13.21
C PHE A 9 -5.55 -19.64 -13.38
N LEU A 10 -4.77 -20.03 -14.39
CA LEU A 10 -3.48 -19.40 -14.70
C LEU A 10 -3.65 -17.92 -15.07
N MET A 11 -4.64 -17.60 -15.90
CA MET A 11 -4.96 -16.21 -16.28
C MET A 11 -5.40 -15.38 -15.06
N ALA A 12 -6.11 -15.97 -14.10
CA ALA A 12 -6.50 -15.31 -12.86
C ALA A 12 -5.29 -15.01 -11.95
N ILE A 13 -4.31 -15.91 -11.89
CA ILE A 13 -3.04 -15.66 -11.17
C ILE A 13 -2.32 -14.45 -11.78
N VAL A 14 -2.22 -14.40 -13.10
CA VAL A 14 -1.61 -13.26 -13.80
C VAL A 14 -2.36 -11.97 -13.49
N LEU A 15 -3.70 -11.98 -13.59
CA LEU A 15 -4.53 -10.82 -13.24
C LEU A 15 -4.28 -10.34 -11.81
N PHE A 16 -4.25 -11.26 -10.84
CA PHE A 16 -3.96 -10.95 -9.44
C PHE A 16 -2.60 -10.24 -9.28
N PHE A 17 -1.55 -10.71 -9.98
CA PHE A 17 -0.24 -10.07 -9.92
C PHE A 17 -0.26 -8.67 -10.54
N LEU A 18 -0.93 -8.50 -11.68
CA LEU A 18 -1.07 -7.21 -12.34
C LEU A 18 -1.81 -6.23 -11.42
N THR A 19 -2.95 -6.62 -10.84
CA THR A 19 -3.78 -5.75 -10.00
C THR A 19 -3.11 -5.39 -8.67
N ASN A 20 -2.42 -6.34 -8.04
CA ASN A 20 -1.89 -6.16 -6.68
C ASN A 20 -0.43 -5.68 -6.61
N PHE A 21 0.42 -6.00 -7.59
CA PHE A 21 1.86 -5.71 -7.53
C PHE A 21 2.32 -4.59 -8.47
N LEU A 22 1.74 -4.44 -9.66
CA LEU A 22 2.19 -3.44 -10.65
C LEU A 22 1.74 -1.99 -10.37
N LYS A 23 1.40 -1.65 -9.12
CA LYS A 23 1.00 -0.29 -8.73
C LYS A 23 -0.13 0.32 -9.58
N PHE A 24 -1.04 -0.48 -10.15
CA PHE A 24 -2.37 0.02 -10.60
C PHE A 24 -3.26 0.50 -9.43
N LYS A 25 -2.65 0.76 -8.27
CA LYS A 25 -3.16 1.27 -7.00
C LYS A 25 -3.66 2.72 -7.07
N LYS A 26 -4.26 3.17 -8.17
CA LYS A 26 -5.23 4.26 -8.07
C LYS A 26 -6.58 3.62 -7.75
N LYS A 27 -7.21 4.12 -6.69
CA LYS A 27 -8.58 3.82 -6.25
C LYS A 27 -9.46 3.61 -7.49
N ASP A 28 -10.21 2.51 -7.50
CA ASP A 28 -11.35 2.30 -8.39
C ASP A 28 -11.09 1.92 -9.86
N ASN A 29 -9.97 1.25 -10.19
CA ASN A 29 -9.79 0.79 -11.57
C ASN A 29 -10.55 -0.52 -11.88
N LEU A 30 -11.89 -0.45 -11.90
CA LEU A 30 -12.80 -1.53 -12.33
C LEU A 30 -12.62 -1.88 -13.81
N LEU A 31 -12.05 -0.98 -14.59
CA LEU A 31 -11.85 -1.15 -16.03
C LEU A 31 -10.70 -2.13 -16.35
N PHE A 32 -9.66 -2.19 -15.52
CA PHE A 32 -8.49 -3.01 -15.85
C PHE A 32 -8.79 -4.52 -15.90
N PRO A 33 -9.47 -5.13 -14.90
CA PRO A 33 -9.87 -6.54 -14.99
C PRO A 33 -10.77 -6.82 -16.20
N VAL A 34 -11.61 -5.85 -16.58
CA VAL A 34 -12.47 -5.95 -17.76
C VAL A 34 -11.63 -5.98 -19.05
N PHE A 35 -10.71 -5.03 -19.25
CA PHE A 35 -9.81 -5.04 -20.40
C PHE A 35 -8.95 -6.31 -20.45
N TYR A 36 -8.54 -6.81 -19.29
CA TYR A 36 -7.79 -8.06 -19.20
C TYR A 36 -8.59 -9.26 -19.73
N LEU A 37 -9.91 -9.32 -19.51
CA LEU A 37 -10.75 -10.37 -20.10
C LEU A 37 -10.75 -10.31 -21.63
N PHE A 38 -10.78 -9.12 -22.23
CA PHE A 38 -10.64 -8.99 -23.69
C PHE A 38 -9.32 -9.56 -24.20
N ILE A 39 -8.21 -9.30 -23.50
CA ILE A 39 -6.89 -9.83 -23.84
C ILE A 39 -6.89 -11.37 -23.74
N CYS A 40 -7.46 -11.92 -22.65
CA CYS A 40 -7.55 -13.37 -22.46
C CYS A 40 -8.40 -14.03 -23.55
N ALA A 41 -9.56 -13.45 -23.85
CA ALA A 41 -10.48 -13.95 -24.85
C ALA A 41 -9.81 -13.94 -26.24
N SER A 42 -9.15 -12.83 -26.59
CA SER A 42 -8.39 -12.70 -27.85
C SER A 42 -7.24 -13.70 -27.94
N TYR A 43 -6.52 -13.94 -26.83
CA TYR A 43 -5.45 -14.93 -26.78
C TYR A 43 -5.98 -16.35 -27.03
N LEU A 44 -7.09 -16.72 -26.39
CA LEU A 44 -7.72 -18.03 -26.59
C LEU A 44 -8.18 -18.20 -28.04
N GLU A 45 -8.81 -17.18 -28.61
CA GLU A 45 -9.23 -17.16 -30.01
C GLU A 45 -8.05 -17.36 -30.97
N LEU A 46 -6.96 -16.62 -30.80
CA LEU A 46 -5.73 -16.74 -31.61
C LEU A 46 -5.12 -18.15 -31.59
N HIS A 47 -5.32 -18.87 -30.49
CA HIS A 47 -4.85 -20.25 -30.32
C HIS A 47 -5.91 -21.31 -30.66
N ASN A 48 -7.02 -20.91 -31.30
CA ASN A 48 -8.16 -21.77 -31.63
C ASN A 48 -8.76 -22.50 -30.41
N LEU A 49 -8.66 -21.89 -29.22
CA LEU A 49 -9.25 -22.39 -27.99
C LEU A 49 -10.62 -21.73 -27.77
N THR A 50 -11.56 -22.49 -27.20
CA THR A 50 -12.83 -21.92 -26.78
C THR A 50 -12.61 -20.99 -25.59
N TYR A 51 -13.37 -19.90 -25.54
CA TYR A 51 -13.33 -18.91 -24.46
C TYR A 51 -14.64 -18.88 -23.67
N ASN A 52 -15.45 -19.95 -23.77
CA ASN A 52 -16.71 -20.06 -23.05
C ASN A 52 -16.48 -19.95 -21.53
N TYR A 53 -17.31 -19.15 -20.87
CA TYR A 53 -17.26 -18.88 -19.44
C TYR A 53 -15.99 -18.13 -19.00
N ILE A 54 -15.46 -17.23 -19.83
CA ILE A 54 -14.22 -16.49 -19.48
C ILE A 54 -14.37 -15.63 -18.22
N PHE A 55 -15.60 -15.27 -17.84
CA PHE A 55 -15.89 -14.58 -16.57
C PHE A 55 -15.37 -15.35 -15.35
N ILE A 56 -15.17 -16.68 -15.45
CA ILE A 56 -14.57 -17.51 -14.40
C ILE A 56 -13.18 -17.02 -13.99
N VAL A 57 -12.44 -16.36 -14.89
CA VAL A 57 -11.15 -15.72 -14.55
C VAL A 57 -11.31 -14.70 -13.40
N ILE A 58 -12.37 -13.90 -13.41
CA ILE A 58 -12.68 -12.94 -12.33
C ILE A 58 -13.08 -13.67 -11.05
N VAL A 59 -13.80 -14.79 -11.17
CA VAL A 59 -14.20 -15.62 -10.02
C VAL A 59 -12.98 -16.25 -9.34
N PHE A 60 -12.03 -16.78 -10.12
CA PHE A 60 -10.78 -17.30 -9.56
C PHE A 60 -9.94 -16.19 -8.94
N GLU A 61 -9.85 -15.02 -9.59
CA GLU A 61 -9.08 -13.90 -9.05
C GLU A 61 -9.69 -13.38 -7.74
N PHE A 62 -11.01 -13.38 -7.60
CA PHE A 62 -11.70 -13.14 -6.32
C PHE A 62 -11.20 -14.08 -5.22
N PHE A 63 -11.18 -15.40 -5.46
CA PHE A 63 -10.75 -16.36 -4.45
C PHE A 63 -9.25 -16.23 -4.13
N ILE A 64 -8.41 -15.97 -5.13
CA ILE A 64 -6.98 -15.73 -4.94
C ILE A 64 -6.76 -14.48 -4.09
N GLU A 65 -7.43 -13.36 -4.41
CA GLU A 65 -7.29 -12.11 -3.67
C GLU A 65 -7.88 -12.21 -2.27
N LEU A 66 -8.99 -12.94 -2.09
CA LEU A 66 -9.57 -13.23 -0.77
C LEU A 66 -8.59 -14.02 0.10
N PHE A 67 -8.03 -15.11 -0.45
CA PHE A 67 -7.02 -15.92 0.24
C PHE A 67 -5.79 -15.10 0.62
N TYR A 68 -5.29 -14.28 -0.32
CA TYR A 68 -4.16 -13.39 -0.08
C TYR A 68 -4.44 -12.39 1.05
N ASN A 69 -5.59 -11.72 1.02
CA ASN A 69 -5.95 -10.72 2.03
C ASN A 69 -6.18 -11.34 3.42
N TYR A 70 -6.67 -12.58 3.50
CA TYR A 70 -6.97 -13.23 4.78
C TYR A 70 -5.74 -13.91 5.40
N THR A 71 -4.93 -14.58 4.58
CA THR A 71 -3.83 -15.45 5.02
C THR A 71 -2.47 -14.74 5.02
N LEU A 72 -2.18 -13.93 3.99
CA LEU A 72 -0.82 -13.44 3.71
C LEU A 72 -0.63 -11.94 4.02
N ARG A 73 -1.71 -11.18 4.19
CA ARG A 73 -1.64 -9.74 4.43
C ARG A 73 -1.49 -9.41 5.93
N ASP A 74 -0.32 -8.91 6.30
CA ASP A 74 0.09 -8.57 7.68
C ASP A 74 -0.80 -7.53 8.41
N ASN A 75 -1.64 -6.77 7.70
CA ASN A 75 -2.42 -5.67 8.27
C ASN A 75 -3.93 -5.82 7.96
N LYS A 76 -4.57 -6.79 8.64
CA LYS A 76 -5.99 -7.14 8.46
C LYS A 76 -6.96 -5.96 8.65
N ALA A 77 -6.61 -5.00 9.50
CA ALA A 77 -7.41 -3.78 9.75
C ALA A 77 -7.55 -2.86 8.52
N SER A 78 -6.68 -2.98 7.51
CA SER A 78 -6.76 -2.19 6.28
C SER A 78 -7.62 -2.82 5.18
N PHE A 79 -8.09 -4.05 5.38
CA PHE A 79 -8.92 -4.75 4.41
C PHE A 79 -10.39 -4.45 4.67
N ASN A 80 -10.97 -3.57 3.85
CA ASN A 80 -12.39 -3.29 3.89
C ASN A 80 -13.16 -4.37 3.11
N ILE A 81 -13.63 -5.39 3.82
CA ILE A 81 -14.40 -6.51 3.24
C ILE A 81 -15.63 -6.02 2.46
N ASN A 82 -16.31 -4.99 2.93
CA ASN A 82 -17.51 -4.46 2.27
C ASN A 82 -17.18 -3.83 0.92
N TYR A 83 -16.09 -3.05 0.85
CA TYR A 83 -15.62 -2.49 -0.42
C TYR A 83 -15.14 -3.61 -1.36
N PHE A 84 -14.38 -4.58 -0.85
CA PHE A 84 -13.93 -5.74 -1.61
C PHE A 84 -15.11 -6.51 -2.23
N LEU A 85 -16.11 -6.88 -1.43
CA LEU A 85 -17.28 -7.60 -1.92
C LEU A 85 -18.07 -6.80 -2.96
N LYS A 86 -18.32 -5.50 -2.70
CA LYS A 86 -19.00 -4.63 -3.66
C LYS A 86 -18.24 -4.56 -4.99
N ARG A 87 -16.92 -4.41 -4.96
CA ARG A 87 -16.06 -4.38 -6.15
C ARG A 87 -16.23 -5.66 -6.97
N TYR A 88 -16.14 -6.82 -6.33
CA TYR A 88 -16.24 -8.10 -7.03
C TYR A 88 -17.63 -8.45 -7.52
N ILE A 89 -18.69 -8.06 -6.79
CA ILE A 89 -20.06 -8.20 -7.27
C ILE A 89 -20.22 -7.45 -8.60
N VAL A 90 -19.75 -6.19 -8.66
CA VAL A 90 -19.81 -5.39 -9.90
C VAL A 90 -18.98 -6.05 -11.02
N LEU A 91 -17.75 -6.48 -10.74
CA LEU A 91 -16.89 -7.13 -11.74
C LEU A 91 -17.47 -8.45 -12.25
N ILE A 92 -18.08 -9.27 -11.40
CA ILE A 92 -18.70 -10.54 -11.78
C ILE A 92 -19.94 -10.28 -12.65
N ILE A 93 -20.83 -9.37 -12.22
CA ILE A 93 -22.01 -9.00 -13.03
C ILE A 93 -21.58 -8.47 -14.39
N PHE A 94 -20.59 -7.58 -14.42
CA PHE A 94 -20.12 -6.98 -15.66
C PHE A 94 -19.42 -8.00 -16.57
N SER A 95 -18.60 -8.90 -16.02
CA SER A 95 -17.94 -9.95 -16.81
C SER A 95 -18.91 -10.98 -17.40
N VAL A 96 -19.97 -11.34 -16.66
CA VAL A 96 -21.07 -12.17 -17.19
C VAL A 96 -21.82 -11.44 -18.29
N PHE A 97 -22.05 -10.14 -18.15
CA PHE A 97 -22.65 -9.32 -19.21
C PHE A 97 -21.77 -9.31 -20.47
N LEU A 98 -20.46 -9.07 -20.33
CA LEU A 98 -19.53 -9.08 -21.46
C LEU A 98 -19.52 -10.45 -22.18
N GLU A 99 -19.52 -11.55 -21.43
CA GLU A 99 -19.60 -12.90 -21.98
C GLU A 99 -20.85 -13.09 -22.85
N ASN A 100 -22.03 -12.76 -22.31
CA ASN A 100 -23.32 -13.06 -22.94
C ASN A 100 -23.69 -12.13 -24.09
N TYR A 101 -23.17 -10.89 -24.09
CA TYR A 101 -23.58 -9.86 -25.04
C TYR A 101 -22.48 -9.44 -26.02
N LEU A 102 -21.22 -9.62 -25.66
CA LEU A 102 -20.09 -9.34 -26.53
C LEU A 102 -19.45 -10.65 -26.97
N PHE A 103 -18.70 -11.34 -26.11
CA PHE A 103 -17.82 -12.44 -26.53
C PHE A 103 -18.54 -13.58 -27.25
N SER A 104 -19.73 -13.98 -26.79
CA SER A 104 -20.52 -15.05 -27.41
C SER A 104 -21.28 -14.64 -28.68
N LYS A 105 -21.36 -13.34 -28.99
CA LYS A 105 -22.16 -12.82 -30.11
C LYS A 105 -21.34 -12.21 -31.25
N VAL A 106 -20.04 -11.99 -31.06
CA VAL A 106 -19.16 -11.52 -32.14
C VAL A 106 -18.47 -12.71 -32.81
N SER A 107 -18.27 -12.62 -34.13
CA SER A 107 -17.56 -13.62 -34.93
C SER A 107 -16.04 -13.62 -34.68
N SER A 108 -15.50 -12.52 -34.17
CA SER A 108 -14.14 -12.42 -33.67
C SER A 108 -14.10 -11.41 -32.52
N ILE A 109 -13.38 -11.73 -31.45
CA ILE A 109 -13.19 -10.83 -30.30
C ILE A 109 -12.16 -9.75 -30.65
N LEU A 110 -11.22 -10.07 -31.55
CA LEU A 110 -10.27 -9.10 -32.04
C LEU A 110 -10.99 -7.99 -32.81
N PRO A 111 -10.84 -6.72 -32.38
CA PRO A 111 -11.47 -5.61 -33.07
C PRO A 111 -10.93 -5.53 -34.50
N ASN A 112 -11.83 -5.37 -35.47
CA ASN A 112 -11.41 -5.03 -36.81
C ASN A 112 -10.69 -3.67 -36.81
N ILE A 113 -9.97 -3.35 -37.89
CA ILE A 113 -9.15 -2.13 -37.97
C ILE A 113 -9.98 -0.84 -37.73
N GLU A 114 -11.29 -0.87 -38.00
CA GLU A 114 -12.22 0.25 -37.80
C GLU A 114 -12.62 0.41 -36.32
N MET A 115 -12.83 -0.70 -35.61
CA MET A 115 -13.05 -0.71 -34.17
C MET A 115 -11.80 -0.25 -33.43
N VAL A 116 -10.60 -0.64 -33.88
CA VAL A 116 -9.33 -0.15 -33.30
C VAL A 116 -9.22 1.37 -33.40
N LYS A 117 -9.55 1.96 -34.57
CA LYS A 117 -9.60 3.42 -34.73
C LYS A 117 -10.57 4.08 -33.75
N THR A 118 -11.75 3.48 -33.57
CA THR A 118 -12.76 3.96 -32.61
C THR A 118 -12.25 3.91 -31.17
N ILE A 119 -11.62 2.80 -30.78
CA ILE A 119 -11.03 2.63 -29.43
C ILE A 119 -9.92 3.66 -29.18
N ILE A 120 -9.06 3.92 -30.18
CA ILE A 120 -8.01 4.94 -30.08
C ILE A 120 -8.61 6.33 -29.83
N TRP A 121 -9.70 6.69 -30.54
CA TRP A 121 -10.40 7.94 -30.28
C TRP A 121 -10.98 8.03 -28.87
N PHE A 122 -11.56 6.94 -28.35
CA PHE A 122 -12.01 6.88 -26.96
C PHE A 122 -10.87 7.06 -25.95
N ILE A 123 -9.71 6.44 -26.20
CA ILE A 123 -8.52 6.61 -25.36
C ILE A 123 -8.04 8.07 -25.37
N ILE A 124 -7.98 8.69 -26.55
CA ILE A 124 -7.60 10.11 -26.71
C ILE A 124 -8.58 11.00 -25.95
N LEU A 125 -9.89 10.80 -26.11
CA LEU A 125 -10.91 11.59 -25.41
C LEU A 125 -10.84 11.41 -23.88
N THR A 126 -10.64 10.17 -23.42
CA THR A 126 -10.47 9.87 -21.98
C THR A 126 -9.21 10.53 -21.42
N TYR A 127 -8.11 10.50 -22.17
CA TYR A 127 -6.87 11.18 -21.81
C TYR A 127 -7.07 12.69 -21.72
N LEU A 128 -7.72 13.30 -22.70
CA LEU A 128 -8.03 14.74 -22.71
C LEU A 128 -8.95 15.12 -21.53
N TYR A 129 -9.97 14.31 -21.25
CA TYR A 129 -10.86 14.52 -20.09
C TYR A 129 -10.08 14.47 -18.76
N ASN A 130 -9.19 13.48 -18.60
CA ASN A 130 -8.34 13.37 -17.41
C ASN A 130 -7.36 14.55 -17.31
N LEU A 131 -6.79 15.00 -18.42
CA LEU A 131 -5.87 16.14 -18.47
C LEU A 131 -6.59 17.43 -18.06
N VAL A 132 -7.82 17.66 -18.55
CA VAL A 132 -8.68 18.76 -18.10
C VAL A 132 -8.99 18.63 -16.60
N GLY A 133 -9.31 17.43 -16.12
CA GLY A 133 -9.52 17.16 -14.70
C GLY A 133 -8.29 17.45 -13.83
N GLU A 134 -7.09 17.10 -14.30
CA GLU A 134 -5.82 17.40 -13.62
C GLU A 134 -5.50 18.90 -13.63
N LEU A 135 -5.78 19.62 -14.72
CA LEU A 135 -5.66 21.09 -14.79
C LEU A 135 -6.63 21.80 -13.84
N ILE A 136 -7.86 21.29 -13.69
CA ILE A 136 -8.85 21.80 -12.73
C ILE A 136 -8.41 21.49 -11.29
N LYS A 137 -7.90 20.27 -11.03
CA LYS A 137 -7.38 19.87 -9.71
C LYS A 137 -6.09 20.58 -9.32
N ALA A 138 -5.26 21.00 -10.27
CA ALA A 138 -4.07 21.81 -9.99
C ALA A 138 -4.43 23.13 -9.26
N ASN A 139 -5.66 23.62 -9.42
CA ASN A 139 -6.18 24.80 -8.74
C ASN A 139 -6.88 24.52 -7.39
N GLY A 140 -7.07 23.25 -7.00
CA GLY A 140 -7.73 22.85 -5.75
C GLY A 140 -6.91 21.80 -4.99
N LYS A 141 -6.43 22.13 -3.79
CA LYS A 141 -5.71 21.16 -2.92
C LYS A 141 -6.64 20.01 -2.53
N GLU A 142 -6.61 18.92 -3.29
CA GLU A 142 -7.24 17.65 -2.90
C GLU A 142 -6.56 17.15 -1.62
N LYS A 143 -7.27 17.22 -0.48
CA LYS A 143 -6.82 16.62 0.78
C LYS A 143 -6.90 15.10 0.65
N THR A 144 -5.82 14.47 0.23
CA THR A 144 -5.65 13.01 0.35
C THR A 144 -5.74 12.63 1.83
N TYR A 145 -6.55 11.64 2.19
CA TYR A 145 -6.59 11.12 3.57
C TYR A 145 -5.18 10.69 3.99
N ASN A 146 -4.66 11.32 5.05
CA ASN A 146 -3.36 11.00 5.63
C ASN A 146 -3.61 10.40 7.00
N ALA A 147 -3.36 9.10 7.18
CA ALA A 147 -3.60 8.43 8.45
C ALA A 147 -2.75 9.01 9.59
N LEU A 148 -1.63 9.68 9.28
CA LEU A 148 -0.81 10.40 10.27
C LEU A 148 -1.47 11.68 10.81
N GLN A 149 -2.65 12.04 10.29
CA GLN A 149 -3.52 13.11 10.83
C GLN A 149 -4.75 12.53 11.55
N ASP A 150 -4.96 11.22 11.48
CA ASP A 150 -6.07 10.54 12.14
C ASP A 150 -5.65 10.10 13.55
N LYS A 151 -6.31 10.69 14.55
CA LYS A 151 -6.04 10.42 15.97
C LYS A 151 -6.25 8.94 16.33
N ASN A 152 -7.24 8.28 15.73
CA ASN A 152 -7.52 6.87 16.02
C ASN A 152 -6.41 5.96 15.47
N TYR A 153 -5.89 6.28 14.28
CA TYR A 153 -4.73 5.58 13.73
C TYR A 153 -3.49 5.74 14.63
N ILE A 154 -3.21 6.96 15.08
CA ILE A 154 -2.06 7.23 15.95
C ILE A 154 -2.16 6.45 17.26
N ILE A 155 -3.31 6.51 17.94
CA ILE A 155 -3.50 5.84 19.24
C ILE A 155 -3.45 4.31 19.10
N SER A 156 -4.13 3.75 18.09
CA SER A 156 -4.10 2.30 17.85
C SER A 156 -2.69 1.81 17.50
N SER A 157 -1.95 2.57 16.69
CA SER A 157 -0.54 2.27 16.37
C SER A 157 0.35 2.39 17.59
N TYR A 158 0.16 3.42 18.42
CA TYR A 158 0.87 3.62 19.67
C TYR A 158 0.66 2.43 20.61
N ALA A 159 -0.58 2.03 20.88
CA ALA A 159 -0.89 0.89 21.75
C ALA A 159 -0.26 -0.41 21.22
N LYS A 160 -0.38 -0.66 19.92
CA LYS A 160 0.23 -1.81 19.24
C LYS A 160 1.75 -1.84 19.45
N TYR A 161 2.45 -0.73 19.21
CA TYR A 161 3.91 -0.68 19.26
C TYR A 161 4.46 -0.60 20.69
N LYS A 162 3.75 0.06 21.61
CA LYS A 162 4.05 0.05 23.04
C LYS A 162 4.05 -1.38 23.59
N LEU A 163 3.03 -2.17 23.25
CA LEU A 163 2.95 -3.57 23.65
C LEU A 163 4.02 -4.42 22.95
N LYS A 164 4.16 -4.29 21.63
CA LYS A 164 5.07 -5.13 20.84
C LYS A 164 6.55 -4.96 21.23
N TYR A 165 6.96 -3.73 21.54
CA TYR A 165 8.37 -3.40 21.81
C TYR A 165 8.61 -3.00 23.26
N ASN A 166 7.72 -3.39 24.18
CA ASN A 166 7.83 -3.07 25.59
C ASN A 166 9.17 -3.52 26.19
N ASP A 167 9.61 -4.74 25.88
CA ASP A 167 10.84 -5.33 26.42
C ASP A 167 12.12 -4.61 25.95
N ILE A 168 12.06 -4.00 24.76
CA ILE A 168 13.16 -3.21 24.22
C ILE A 168 13.14 -1.82 24.86
N LEU A 169 11.96 -1.23 25.00
CA LEU A 169 11.79 0.14 25.45
C LEU A 169 11.74 0.29 26.97
N SER A 170 11.63 -0.78 27.75
CA SER A 170 11.41 -0.75 29.20
C SER A 170 12.46 0.06 29.97
N ASN A 171 13.70 0.08 29.49
CA ASN A 171 14.83 0.66 30.21
C ASN A 171 15.12 2.14 29.88
N TYR A 172 14.40 2.74 28.93
CA TYR A 172 14.59 4.14 28.53
C TYR A 172 13.73 5.10 29.37
N ASP A 173 14.02 6.40 29.31
CA ASP A 173 13.16 7.41 29.94
C ASP A 173 11.76 7.45 29.27
N LYS A 174 10.71 7.76 30.04
CA LYS A 174 9.32 7.83 29.53
C LYS A 174 9.20 8.74 28.30
N ASP A 175 9.80 9.93 28.36
CA ASP A 175 9.73 10.88 27.24
C ASP A 175 10.43 10.34 25.98
N ILE A 176 11.52 9.58 26.17
CA ILE A 176 12.27 8.94 25.08
C ILE A 176 11.48 7.80 24.47
N LYS A 177 10.82 6.96 25.29
CA LYS A 177 9.93 5.91 24.77
C LYS A 177 8.83 6.48 23.90
N GLU A 178 8.15 7.53 24.37
CA GLU A 178 7.07 8.19 23.65
C GLU A 178 7.57 8.82 22.35
N LEU A 179 8.77 9.42 22.37
CA LEU A 179 9.40 9.99 21.18
C LEU A 179 9.79 8.92 20.14
N VAL A 180 10.41 7.83 20.58
CA VAL A 180 10.78 6.70 19.72
C VAL A 180 9.53 6.11 19.07
N LEU A 181 8.45 5.93 19.84
CA LEU A 181 7.18 5.43 19.31
C LEU A 181 6.56 6.40 18.30
N ALA A 182 6.66 7.72 18.50
CA ALA A 182 6.20 8.70 17.52
C ALA A 182 6.96 8.61 16.19
N ILE A 183 8.29 8.47 16.25
CA ILE A 183 9.14 8.29 15.05
C ILE A 183 8.79 6.95 14.38
N LEU A 184 8.63 5.87 15.15
CA LEU A 184 8.32 4.54 14.64
C LEU A 184 6.99 4.53 13.87
N ILE A 185 5.94 5.16 14.40
CA ILE A 185 4.64 5.25 13.73
C ILE A 185 4.77 5.96 12.38
N TYR A 186 5.56 7.03 12.32
CA TYR A 186 5.83 7.75 11.08
C TYR A 186 6.59 6.88 10.07
N GLU A 187 7.67 6.22 10.50
CA GLU A 187 8.51 5.41 9.60
C GLU A 187 7.79 4.17 9.10
N ASP A 188 7.05 3.48 9.96
CA ASP A 188 6.29 2.29 9.59
C ASP A 188 5.16 2.61 8.60
N TYR A 189 4.50 3.77 8.75
CA TYR A 189 3.49 4.24 7.79
C TYR A 189 4.10 4.53 6.42
N ASN A 190 5.25 5.20 6.38
CA ASN A 190 5.91 5.59 5.12
C ASN A 190 6.70 4.45 4.47
N THR A 191 7.11 3.46 5.26
CA THR A 191 7.84 2.28 4.80
C THR A 191 7.22 1.00 5.39
N PRO A 192 6.13 0.50 4.77
CA PRO A 192 5.46 -0.71 5.20
C PRO A 192 6.39 -1.93 5.17
N LYS A 193 6.10 -2.94 5.99
CA LYS A 193 6.90 -4.17 6.16
C LYS A 193 7.30 -4.83 4.84
N LEU A 194 6.44 -4.87 3.82
CA LEU A 194 6.79 -5.42 2.50
C LEU A 194 7.92 -4.64 1.80
N LYS A 195 7.89 -3.30 1.87
CA LYS A 195 8.96 -2.46 1.34
C LYS A 195 10.25 -2.69 2.14
N ARG A 196 10.17 -2.80 3.47
CA ARG A 196 11.32 -3.13 4.32
C ARG A 196 11.93 -4.49 4.00
N ASN A 197 11.10 -5.51 3.79
CA ASN A 197 11.56 -6.84 3.42
C ASN A 197 12.28 -6.83 2.06
N LEU A 198 11.78 -6.04 1.11
CA LEU A 198 12.45 -5.84 -0.17
C LEU A 198 13.80 -5.12 0.00
N ASP A 199 13.84 -4.05 0.81
CA ASP A 199 15.07 -3.31 1.11
C ASP A 199 16.11 -4.22 1.82
N ASN A 200 15.66 -5.07 2.75
CA ASN A 200 16.48 -6.07 3.42
C ASN A 200 17.01 -7.13 2.45
N PHE A 201 16.19 -7.62 1.52
CA PHE A 201 16.60 -8.59 0.50
C PHE A 201 17.60 -8.00 -0.50
N MET A 202 17.46 -6.72 -0.79
CA MET A 202 18.34 -5.97 -1.70
C MET A 202 19.59 -5.41 -1.01
N PHE A 203 19.72 -5.59 0.31
CA PHE A 203 20.87 -5.16 1.08
C PHE A 203 22.16 -5.81 0.55
N GLY A 204 23.23 -5.01 0.41
CA GLY A 204 24.52 -5.46 -0.12
C GLY A 204 24.58 -5.69 -1.63
N ARG A 205 23.43 -5.71 -2.34
CA ARG A 205 23.39 -5.94 -3.81
C ARG A 205 23.40 -4.65 -4.63
N LEU A 206 22.79 -3.58 -4.13
CA LEU A 206 22.56 -2.34 -4.91
C LEU A 206 23.27 -1.10 -4.37
N LYS A 207 23.55 -1.00 -3.05
CA LYS A 207 24.13 0.19 -2.42
C LYS A 207 25.07 -0.15 -1.26
N LYS A 208 26.12 0.67 -1.07
CA LYS A 208 27.07 0.57 0.07
C LYS A 208 26.47 1.00 1.42
N VAL A 209 25.38 1.77 1.41
CA VAL A 209 24.65 2.24 2.60
C VAL A 209 23.16 2.11 2.28
N SER A 210 22.40 1.49 3.17
CA SER A 210 20.96 1.29 3.03
C SER A 210 20.21 1.77 4.27
N ARG A 211 18.96 2.21 4.09
CA ARG A 211 18.03 2.49 5.20
C ARG A 211 17.31 1.20 5.55
N LEU A 212 17.59 0.65 6.72
CA LEU A 212 17.09 -0.65 7.15
C LEU A 212 16.31 -0.56 8.46
N GLY A 213 15.52 -1.60 8.72
CA GLY A 213 14.67 -1.73 9.90
C GLY A 213 13.46 -0.79 9.91
N ILE A 214 12.55 -1.01 10.86
CA ILE A 214 11.32 -0.23 11.03
C ILE A 214 11.57 1.25 11.29
N MET A 215 12.72 1.61 11.85
CA MET A 215 13.13 3.00 12.09
C MET A 215 13.88 3.63 10.91
N GLN A 216 14.11 2.89 9.82
CA GLN A 216 14.77 3.37 8.59
C GLN A 216 16.15 3.98 8.85
N VAL A 217 16.96 3.31 9.67
CA VAL A 217 18.31 3.77 10.05
C VAL A 217 19.28 3.54 8.90
N GLU A 218 20.06 4.57 8.57
CA GLU A 218 21.14 4.47 7.58
C GLU A 218 22.32 3.69 8.16
N THR A 219 22.61 2.53 7.56
CA THR A 219 23.66 1.64 8.05
C THR A 219 24.43 0.97 6.90
N LYS A 220 25.69 0.61 7.19
CA LYS A 220 26.56 -0.18 6.33
C LYS A 220 26.48 -1.68 6.64
N THR A 221 25.94 -2.04 7.80
CA THR A 221 25.74 -3.42 8.24
C THR A 221 24.26 -3.76 8.26
N PHE A 222 23.93 -5.03 8.06
CA PHE A 222 22.54 -5.47 8.18
C PHE A 222 22.05 -5.23 9.62
N ILE A 223 20.83 -4.71 9.76
CA ILE A 223 20.15 -4.52 11.05
C ILE A 223 18.69 -4.95 10.94
N THR A 224 18.16 -5.47 12.03
CA THR A 224 16.77 -5.87 12.21
C THR A 224 15.88 -4.69 12.63
N ASP A 225 14.56 -4.89 12.62
CA ASP A 225 13.60 -3.90 13.14
C ASP A 225 13.94 -3.56 14.61
N GLU A 226 14.24 -4.56 15.44
CA GLU A 226 14.57 -4.37 16.87
C GLU A 226 15.89 -3.63 17.09
N GLU A 227 16.93 -3.99 16.34
CA GLU A 227 18.22 -3.28 16.38
C GLU A 227 18.08 -1.83 15.91
N SER A 228 17.24 -1.59 14.90
CA SER A 228 16.96 -0.22 14.45
C SER A 228 16.27 0.61 15.55
N ILE A 229 15.36 0.00 16.32
CA ILE A 229 14.74 0.65 17.49
C ILE A 229 15.79 0.96 18.55
N ARG A 230 16.61 -0.03 18.95
CA ARG A 230 17.67 0.18 19.95
C ARG A 230 18.65 1.27 19.53
N PHE A 231 19.03 1.30 18.25
CA PHE A 231 19.91 2.32 17.70
C PHE A 231 19.34 3.73 17.86
N VAL A 232 18.07 3.94 17.47
CA VAL A 232 17.40 5.23 17.62
C VAL A 232 17.20 5.59 19.09
N SER A 233 16.75 4.65 19.93
CA SER A 233 16.55 4.88 21.36
C SER A 233 17.83 5.32 22.05
N ASN A 234 18.95 4.64 21.80
CA ASN A 234 20.25 5.01 22.38
C ASN A 234 20.73 6.39 21.91
N ALA A 235 20.54 6.71 20.62
CA ALA A 235 20.92 8.01 20.08
C ALA A 235 20.14 9.16 20.71
N LEU A 236 18.85 8.95 20.98
CA LEU A 236 17.97 9.94 21.62
C LEU A 236 18.24 10.05 23.12
N GLU A 237 18.39 8.93 23.83
CA GLU A 237 18.69 8.91 25.26
C GLU A 237 20.00 9.63 25.57
N LYS A 238 21.06 9.37 24.80
CA LYS A 238 22.35 10.05 24.95
C LYS A 238 22.25 11.57 24.81
N LYS A 239 21.38 12.06 23.91
CA LYS A 239 21.11 13.50 23.76
C LYS A 239 20.29 14.03 24.93
N TYR A 240 19.38 13.24 25.47
CA TYR A 240 18.51 13.62 26.59
C TYR A 240 19.25 13.70 27.93
N GLU A 241 20.12 12.73 28.22
CA GLU A 241 20.96 12.71 29.43
C GLU A 241 21.89 13.92 29.52
N GLY A 242 22.36 14.43 28.38
CA GLY A 242 23.23 15.61 28.31
C GLY A 242 22.58 16.93 28.69
N ILE A 243 21.27 16.96 28.96
CA ILE A 243 20.49 18.19 29.18
C ILE A 243 20.12 18.35 30.66
N LYS A 244 20.55 19.47 31.24
CA LYS A 244 20.36 19.77 32.67
C LYS A 244 18.91 20.09 33.05
N VAL A 245 18.11 20.65 32.15
CA VAL A 245 16.70 21.00 32.38
C VAL A 245 15.81 20.20 31.43
N LYS A 246 15.10 19.23 31.99
CA LYS A 246 14.18 18.36 31.25
C LYS A 246 12.80 19.00 31.16
N GLY A 247 12.16 18.92 30.00
CA GLY A 247 10.82 19.45 29.75
C GLY A 247 10.36 19.28 28.30
N ALA A 248 9.12 19.66 28.01
CA ALA A 248 8.52 19.47 26.68
C ALA A 248 9.30 20.17 25.54
N ASN A 249 9.90 21.33 25.82
CA ASN A 249 10.74 22.05 24.85
C ASN A 249 12.05 21.30 24.56
N THR A 250 12.59 20.59 25.55
CA THR A 250 13.80 19.77 25.44
C THR A 250 13.58 18.62 24.45
N VAL A 251 12.46 17.91 24.56
CA VAL A 251 12.12 16.79 23.66
C VAL A 251 11.94 17.27 22.22
N LYS A 252 11.30 18.43 22.01
CA LYS A 252 11.13 19.03 20.69
C LYS A 252 12.47 19.41 20.05
N GLN A 253 13.40 19.93 20.83
CA GLN A 253 14.74 20.26 20.35
C GLN A 253 15.49 19.00 19.91
N ILE A 254 15.51 17.96 20.74
CA ILE A 254 16.15 16.67 20.41
C ILE A 254 15.57 16.10 19.12
N LEU A 255 14.23 16.11 18.98
CA LEU A 255 13.56 15.60 17.79
C LEU A 255 13.95 16.38 16.53
N LYS A 256 14.00 17.71 16.63
CA LYS A 256 14.37 18.59 15.51
C LYS A 256 15.80 18.32 15.05
N GLU A 257 16.73 18.20 16.00
CA GLU A 257 18.14 17.89 15.71
C GLU A 257 18.31 16.50 15.10
N TYR A 258 17.59 15.50 15.62
CA TYR A 258 17.73 14.11 15.18
C TYR A 258 17.21 13.91 13.75
N LEU A 259 16.04 14.47 13.43
CA LEU A 259 15.39 14.22 12.14
C LEU A 259 16.02 15.00 10.98
N ASN A 260 16.57 16.19 11.25
CA ASN A 260 17.17 17.08 10.25
C ASN A 260 16.32 17.30 8.98
N ASP A 261 14.98 17.18 9.12
CA ASP A 261 13.98 17.38 8.07
C ASP A 261 12.77 18.06 8.72
N PHE A 262 12.47 19.28 8.25
CA PHE A 262 11.43 20.11 8.84
C PHE A 262 10.01 19.55 8.65
N ASN A 263 9.73 18.94 7.49
CA ASN A 263 8.41 18.37 7.20
C ASN A 263 8.18 17.12 8.05
N LYS A 264 9.19 16.24 8.09
CA LYS A 264 9.19 15.06 8.95
C LYS A 264 9.04 15.44 10.42
N TYR A 265 9.83 16.41 10.89
CA TYR A 265 9.73 16.94 12.24
C TYR A 265 8.31 17.39 12.58
N LYS A 266 7.67 18.20 11.71
CA LYS A 266 6.33 18.71 11.95
C LYS A 266 5.31 17.59 12.14
N THR A 267 5.37 16.55 11.30
CA THR A 267 4.47 15.41 11.40
C THR A 267 4.75 14.56 12.63
N VAL A 268 6.02 14.20 12.88
CA VAL A 268 6.39 13.38 14.04
C VAL A 268 6.07 14.10 15.36
N ASN A 269 6.30 15.42 15.43
CA ASN A 269 5.92 16.22 16.58
C ASN A 269 4.40 16.21 16.81
N SER A 270 3.58 16.26 15.75
CA SER A 270 2.13 16.14 15.88
C SER A 270 1.68 14.77 16.42
N ILE A 271 2.38 13.70 16.03
CA ILE A 271 2.14 12.34 16.54
C ILE A 271 2.51 12.27 18.02
N TYR A 272 3.68 12.79 18.38
CA TYR A 272 4.18 12.85 19.75
C TYR A 272 3.20 13.59 20.69
N GLU A 273 2.73 14.78 20.31
CA GLU A 273 1.74 15.54 21.09
C GLU A 273 0.42 14.77 21.27
N SER A 274 0.01 14.02 20.25
CA SER A 274 -1.19 13.17 20.33
C SER A 274 -1.00 12.01 21.32
N ILE A 275 0.20 11.44 21.38
CA ILE A 275 0.58 10.42 22.36
C ILE A 275 0.60 11.01 23.78
N LYS A 276 1.26 12.15 24.00
CA LYS A 276 1.31 12.81 25.32
C LYS A 276 -0.10 13.10 25.86
N LYS A 277 -0.97 13.62 25.00
CA LYS A 277 -2.37 13.91 25.38
C LYS A 277 -3.15 12.64 25.73
N PHE A 278 -2.87 11.52 25.07
CA PHE A 278 -3.49 10.24 25.41
C PHE A 278 -2.99 9.71 26.76
N GLU A 279 -1.68 9.71 26.99
CA GLU A 279 -1.05 9.27 28.25
C GLU A 279 -1.39 10.16 29.46
N SER A 280 -1.79 11.43 29.25
CA SER A 280 -2.28 12.28 30.35
C SER A 280 -3.72 11.97 30.78
N LEU A 281 -4.46 11.21 29.97
CA LEU A 281 -5.86 10.85 30.24
C LEU A 281 -6.01 9.42 30.82
N SER A 282 -4.94 8.63 30.76
CA SER A 282 -4.84 7.25 31.28
C SER A 282 -4.16 7.21 32.64
#